data_AF-A0A453GHP6-F1
#
_entry.id   AF-A0A453GHP6-F1
#
_cell.length_a   1.000
_cell.length_b   1.000
_cell.length_c   1.000
_cell.angle_alpha   90.00
_cell.angle_beta   90.00
_cell.angle_gamma   90.00
#
_symmetry.space_group_name_H-M   'P 1'
#
loop_
_entity.id
_entity.type
_entity.pdbx_description
1 polymer ?
#
loop_
_entity_poly.entity_id
_entity_poly.type
_entity_poly.pdbx_seq_one_letter_code
_entity_poly.pdbx_strand_id
1 'polypeptide(L)'
;MQKLGSKMRPLLYLRLLLVPCLLLLQEACAARHGGISLRSQHMALLHWKATLATPPLQMSSWQENTSPCNWTGIMCTAVPHGRRMPWVVTNISLPDAGIRGQLAHRENSS
;
A
#
# COMPACT_ATOMS: atom_id res chain seq x y z
N MET A 1 -8.27 11.87 53.49
CA MET A 1 -7.90 11.11 52.27
C MET A 1 -9.19 10.73 51.56
N GLN A 2 -9.20 10.60 50.22
CA GLN A 2 -10.35 10.20 49.36
C GLN A 2 -11.23 11.33 48.77
N LYS A 3 -10.69 12.09 47.79
CA LYS A 3 -11.50 12.64 46.69
C LYS A 3 -10.73 12.54 45.36
N LEU A 4 -10.26 11.35 45.01
CA LEU A 4 -9.64 11.11 43.69
C LEU A 4 -10.39 10.08 42.83
N GLY A 5 -11.43 9.43 43.38
CA GLY A 5 -12.17 8.37 42.68
C GLY A 5 -13.37 8.83 41.84
N SER A 6 -13.87 10.06 42.02
CA SER A 6 -15.15 10.48 41.40
C SER A 6 -14.99 11.00 39.96
N LYS A 7 -13.93 11.78 39.68
CA LYS A 7 -13.62 12.29 38.33
C LYS A 7 -12.93 11.25 37.44
N MET A 8 -12.33 10.22 38.05
CA MET A 8 -11.59 9.17 37.35
C MET A 8 -12.54 8.17 36.67
N ARG A 9 -13.73 7.93 37.25
CA ARG A 9 -14.73 6.98 36.73
C ARG A 9 -15.27 7.33 35.33
N PRO A 10 -15.69 8.58 35.03
CA PRO A 10 -16.12 8.94 33.68
C PRO A 10 -14.97 8.94 32.68
N LEU A 11 -13.75 9.31 33.10
CA LEU A 11 -12.56 9.23 32.26
C LEU A 11 -12.18 7.77 31.94
N LEU A 12 -12.27 6.88 32.92
CA LEU A 12 -12.07 5.43 32.74
C LEU A 12 -13.13 4.85 31.81
N TYR A 13 -14.41 5.19 32.01
CA TYR A 13 -15.50 4.72 31.16
C TYR A 13 -15.38 5.22 29.71
N LEU A 14 -15.03 6.50 29.56
CA LEU A 14 -14.74 7.10 28.25
C LEU A 14 -13.56 6.40 27.57
N ARG A 15 -12.50 6.07 28.31
CA ARG A 15 -11.34 5.32 27.79
C ARG A 15 -11.71 3.89 27.41
N LEU A 16 -12.50 3.20 28.24
CA LEU A 16 -13.00 1.84 27.99
C LEU A 16 -13.92 1.76 26.76
N LEU A 17 -14.62 2.84 26.41
CA LEU A 17 -15.44 2.92 25.19
C LEU A 17 -14.64 3.37 23.96
N LEU A 18 -13.72 4.33 24.12
CA LEU A 18 -12.92 4.86 23.02
C LEU A 18 -11.92 3.84 22.48
N VAL A 19 -11.25 3.07 23.34
CA VAL A 19 -10.20 2.13 22.91
C VAL A 19 -10.75 1.04 21.97
N PRO A 20 -11.84 0.33 22.30
CA PRO A 20 -12.46 -0.62 21.37
C PRO A 20 -12.93 0.05 20.07
N CYS A 21 -13.53 1.24 20.17
CA CYS A 21 -14.00 2.00 19.01
C CYS A 21 -12.85 2.33 18.04
N LEU A 22 -11.70 2.78 18.56
CA LEU A 22 -10.51 3.06 17.76
C LEU A 22 -9.92 1.79 17.12
N LEU A 23 -9.91 0.67 17.85
CA LEU A 23 -9.48 -0.64 17.34
C LEU A 23 -10.38 -1.12 16.19
N LEU A 24 -11.70 -1.04 16.36
CA LEU A 24 -12.70 -1.37 15.32
C LEU A 24 -12.54 -0.47 14.08
N LEU A 25 -12.30 0.82 14.28
CA LEU A 25 -12.08 1.77 13.19
C LEU A 25 -10.77 1.48 12.45
N GLN A 26 -9.72 1.10 13.18
CA GLN A 26 -8.42 0.73 12.61
C GLN A 26 -8.52 -0.54 11.74
N GLU A 27 -9.25 -1.57 12.18
CA GLU A 27 -9.49 -2.77 11.36
C GLU A 27 -10.30 -2.45 10.10
N ALA A 28 -11.36 -1.65 10.23
CA ALA A 28 -12.15 -1.23 9.07
C ALA A 28 -11.32 -0.40 8.07
N CYS A 29 -10.43 0.46 8.56
CA CYS A 29 -9.50 1.23 7.72
C CYS A 29 -8.43 0.33 7.07
N ALA A 30 -7.91 -0.66 7.79
CA ALA A 30 -6.95 -1.63 7.24
C ALA A 30 -7.58 -2.50 6.15
N ALA A 31 -8.82 -2.96 6.35
CA ALA A 31 -9.59 -3.69 5.34
C ALA A 31 -9.86 -2.84 4.08
N ARG A 32 -10.13 -1.55 4.26
CA ARG A 32 -10.34 -0.59 3.14
C ARG A 32 -9.05 -0.20 2.40
N HIS A 33 -7.89 -0.35 3.02
CA HIS A 33 -6.59 -0.12 2.40
C HIS A 33 -6.02 -1.35 1.69
N GLY A 34 -6.78 -2.46 1.60
CA GLY A 34 -6.33 -3.73 1.02
C GLY A 34 -5.99 -3.69 -0.48
N GLY A 35 -6.25 -2.59 -1.18
CA GLY A 35 -5.85 -2.42 -2.58
C GLY A 35 -4.49 -1.74 -2.68
N ILE A 36 -3.50 -2.44 -3.25
CA ILE A 36 -2.22 -1.84 -3.61
C ILE A 36 -2.48 -0.79 -4.71
N SER A 37 -2.55 0.49 -4.33
CA SER A 37 -2.81 1.58 -5.28
C SER A 37 -1.66 1.75 -6.29
N LEU A 38 -1.95 2.18 -7.51
CA LEU A 38 -0.90 2.45 -8.51
C LEU A 38 0.10 3.51 -7.99
N ARG A 39 -0.35 4.46 -7.17
CA ARG A 39 0.50 5.47 -6.53
C ARG A 39 1.47 4.86 -5.52
N SER A 40 1.04 3.92 -4.69
CA SER A 40 1.95 3.25 -3.75
C SER A 40 2.93 2.35 -4.50
N GLN A 41 2.51 1.72 -5.59
CA GLN A 41 3.41 0.94 -6.46
C GLN A 41 4.46 1.84 -7.13
N HIS A 42 4.04 3.00 -7.64
CA HIS A 42 4.94 4.01 -8.20
C HIS A 42 6.06 4.39 -7.21
N MET A 43 5.69 4.73 -5.97
CA MET A 43 6.65 5.11 -4.94
C MET A 43 7.56 3.94 -4.53
N ALA A 44 7.00 2.75 -4.37
CA ALA A 44 7.77 1.56 -4.01
C ALA A 44 8.80 1.20 -5.08
N LEU A 45 8.44 1.32 -6.37
CA LEU A 45 9.34 1.01 -7.49
C LEU A 45 10.47 2.05 -7.62
N LEU A 46 10.19 3.34 -7.39
CA LEU A 46 11.23 4.36 -7.36
C LEU A 46 12.19 4.16 -6.18
N HIS A 47 11.63 3.85 -5.01
CA HIS A 47 12.44 3.51 -3.84
C HIS A 47 13.31 2.28 -4.12
N TRP A 48 12.74 1.23 -4.71
CA TRP A 48 13.49 0.04 -5.09
C TRP A 48 14.61 0.36 -6.08
N LYS A 49 14.35 1.16 -7.11
CA LYS A 49 15.39 1.66 -8.03
C LYS A 49 16.54 2.36 -7.28
N ALA A 50 16.23 3.17 -6.27
CA ALA A 50 17.24 3.85 -5.45
C ALA A 50 18.05 2.91 -4.55
N THR A 51 17.54 1.71 -4.23
CA THR A 51 18.30 0.70 -3.46
C THR A 51 19.33 -0.05 -4.31
N LEU A 52 19.25 0.01 -5.63
CA LEU A 52 20.19 -0.66 -6.52
C LEU A 52 21.46 0.19 -6.67
N ALA A 53 22.62 -0.39 -6.35
CA ALA A 53 23.92 0.28 -6.49
C ALA A 53 24.23 0.67 -7.96
N THR A 54 23.81 -0.17 -8.91
CA THR A 54 23.93 0.06 -10.35
C THR A 54 22.60 -0.33 -11.02
N PRO A 55 21.65 0.61 -11.16
CA PRO A 55 20.39 0.30 -11.82
C PRO A 55 20.62 0.00 -13.31
N PRO A 56 19.99 -1.06 -13.86
CA PRO A 56 20.10 -1.41 -15.26
C PRO A 56 19.57 -0.28 -16.17
N LEU A 57 20.12 -0.17 -17.39
CA LEU A 57 19.78 0.88 -18.36
C LEU A 57 18.27 0.97 -18.64
N GLN A 58 17.57 -0.17 -18.62
CA GLN A 58 16.14 -0.26 -18.83
C GLN A 58 15.33 0.55 -17.78
N MET A 59 15.85 0.66 -16.56
CA MET A 59 15.25 1.47 -15.49
C MET A 59 15.45 2.98 -15.68
N SER A 60 16.13 3.43 -16.73
CA SER A 60 16.27 4.87 -17.05
C SER A 60 14.91 5.55 -17.30
N SER A 61 13.95 4.81 -17.87
CA SER A 61 12.57 5.28 -18.09
C SER A 61 11.77 5.49 -16.80
N TRP A 62 12.23 4.94 -15.67
CA TRP A 62 11.53 5.02 -14.39
C TRP A 62 11.77 6.40 -13.75
N GLN A 63 10.86 7.33 -13.99
CA GLN A 63 10.96 8.73 -13.53
C GLN A 63 9.73 9.14 -12.73
N GLU A 64 9.93 10.01 -11.74
CA GLU A 64 8.87 10.47 -10.80
C GLU A 64 7.69 11.17 -11.49
N ASN A 65 7.94 11.82 -12.62
CA ASN A 65 6.93 12.53 -13.40
C ASN A 65 6.19 11.64 -14.43
N THR A 66 6.50 10.34 -14.49
CA THR A 66 5.91 9.42 -15.47
C THR A 66 5.18 8.28 -14.78
N SER A 67 4.08 7.83 -15.38
CA SER A 67 3.31 6.71 -14.83
C SER A 67 4.10 5.40 -14.91
N PRO A 68 4.04 4.52 -13.89
CA PRO A 68 4.68 3.20 -13.91
C PRO A 68 4.37 2.38 -15.16
N CYS A 69 3.16 2.50 -15.70
CA CYS A 69 2.72 1.72 -16.86
C CYS A 69 3.41 2.12 -18.17
N ASN A 70 4.11 3.26 -18.19
CA ASN A 70 4.89 3.71 -19.33
C ASN A 70 6.37 3.36 -19.18
N TRP A 71 6.77 2.71 -18.09
CA TRP A 71 8.16 2.36 -17.83
C TRP A 71 8.56 1.09 -18.56
N THR A 72 9.80 1.07 -19.04
CA THR A 72 10.40 -0.14 -19.62
C THR A 72 10.44 -1.25 -18.58
N GLY A 73 10.00 -2.44 -18.98
CA GLY A 73 10.00 -3.61 -18.11
C GLY A 73 8.88 -3.63 -17.06
N ILE A 74 7.97 -2.66 -17.06
CA ILE A 74 6.77 -2.67 -16.21
C ILE A 74 5.54 -3.04 -17.04
N MET A 75 4.76 -4.00 -16.56
CA MET A 75 3.48 -4.36 -17.16
C MET A 75 2.35 -4.01 -16.22
N CYS A 76 1.42 -3.19 -16.70
CA CYS A 76 0.18 -2.90 -15.99
C CYS A 76 -0.99 -3.65 -16.61
N THR A 77 -1.91 -4.09 -15.76
CA THR A 77 -3.18 -4.68 -16.18
C THR A 77 -4.31 -4.06 -15.38
N ALA A 78 -5.47 -3.89 -16.01
CA ALA A 78 -6.69 -3.50 -15.32
C ALA A 78 -7.22 -4.71 -14.55
N VAL A 79 -7.24 -4.63 -13.22
CA VAL A 79 -7.66 -5.74 -12.35
C VAL A 79 -9.03 -5.42 -11.75
N PRO A 80 -10.01 -6.34 -11.81
CA PRO A 80 -11.31 -6.15 -11.18
C PRO A 80 -11.17 -5.92 -9.67
N HIS A 81 -11.76 -4.82 -9.17
CA HIS A 81 -11.81 -4.55 -7.74
C HIS A 81 -13.19 -3.98 -7.37
N GLY A 82 -14.11 -4.89 -7.03
CA GLY A 82 -15.52 -4.57 -6.85
C GLY A 82 -16.13 -4.02 -8.14
N ARG A 83 -16.64 -2.79 -8.11
CA ARG A 83 -17.20 -2.09 -9.29
C ARG A 83 -16.16 -1.31 -10.11
N ARG A 84 -14.90 -1.30 -9.69
CA ARG A 84 -13.83 -0.53 -10.33
C ARG A 84 -12.87 -1.49 -11.04
N MET A 85 -12.16 -0.97 -12.03
CA MET A 85 -11.13 -1.71 -12.75
C MET A 85 -9.84 -0.86 -12.84
N PRO A 86 -9.16 -0.63 -11.70
CA PRO A 86 -7.94 0.17 -11.69
C PRO A 86 -6.80 -0.53 -12.44
N TRP A 87 -5.95 0.27 -13.09
CA TRP A 87 -4.66 -0.20 -13.61
C TRP A 87 -3.68 -0.38 -12.45
N VAL A 88 -3.07 -1.56 -12.37
CA VAL A 88 -2.07 -1.92 -11.37
C VAL A 88 -0.88 -2.59 -12.07
N VAL A 89 0.32 -2.43 -11.52
CA VAL A 89 1.51 -3.17 -11.99
C VAL A 89 1.37 -4.62 -11.56
N THR A 90 1.47 -5.53 -12.52
CA THR A 90 1.36 -6.98 -12.29
C THR A 90 2.61 -7.75 -12.67
N ASN A 91 3.51 -7.15 -13.45
CA ASN A 91 4.75 -7.81 -13.84
C ASN A 91 5.91 -6.81 -13.96
N ILE A 92 7.09 -7.25 -13.54
CA ILE A 92 8.36 -6.57 -13.71
C ILE A 92 9.32 -7.52 -14.44
N SER A 93 9.80 -7.09 -15.60
CA SER A 93 10.74 -7.83 -16.44
C SER A 93 11.94 -6.96 -16.79
N LEU A 94 13.09 -7.28 -16.18
CA LEU A 94 14.37 -6.61 -16.40
C LEU A 94 15.41 -7.67 -16.77
N PRO A 95 15.38 -8.20 -18.01
CA PRO A 95 16.21 -9.33 -18.42
C PRO A 95 17.72 -9.06 -18.28
N ASP A 96 18.16 -7.83 -18.52
CA ASP A 96 19.59 -7.46 -18.43
C ASP A 96 20.10 -7.42 -16.97
N ALA A 97 19.20 -7.35 -16.00
CA ALA A 97 19.51 -7.48 -14.58
C ALA A 97 19.25 -8.90 -14.03
N GLY A 98 18.76 -9.82 -14.89
CA GLY A 98 18.31 -11.14 -14.45
C GLY A 98 17.07 -11.12 -13.56
N ILE A 99 16.36 -10.00 -13.46
CA ILE A 99 15.21 -9.83 -12.56
C ILE A 99 13.92 -10.07 -13.35
N ARG A 100 13.16 -11.10 -12.96
CA ARG A 100 11.82 -11.39 -13.47
C ARG A 100 10.93 -11.69 -12.28
N GLY A 101 9.78 -11.04 -12.19
CA GLY A 101 8.85 -11.26 -11.08
C GLY A 101 7.43 -10.84 -11.41
N GLN A 102 6.46 -11.63 -10.95
CA GLN A 102 5.05 -11.28 -11.00
C GLN A 102 4.61 -10.72 -9.64
N LEU A 103 3.90 -9.61 -9.66
CA LEU A 103 3.29 -9.03 -8.48
C LEU A 103 1.88 -9.63 -8.35
N ALA A 104 1.71 -10.58 -7.42
CA ALA A 104 0.39 -11.12 -7.13
C ALA A 104 -0.49 -10.03 -6.50
N HIS A 105 -1.62 -9.73 -7.15
CA HIS A 105 -2.65 -8.88 -6.55
C HIS A 105 -3.44 -9.73 -5.53
N ARG A 106 -3.41 -9.33 -4.25
CA ARG A 106 -4.27 -9.95 -3.24
C ARG A 106 -5.67 -9.34 -3.34
N GLU A 107 -6.60 -10.05 -3.96
CA GLU A 107 -8.02 -9.73 -3.86
C GLU A 107 -8.53 -10.20 -2.49
N ASN A 108 -8.98 -9.28 -1.65
CA ASN A 108 -9.76 -9.64 -0.46
C ASN A 108 -11.24 -9.57 -0.84
N SER A 109 -11.78 -10.71 -1.28
CA SER A 109 -13.21 -10.90 -1.51
C SER A 109 -13.89 -11.32 -0.21
N SER A 110 -14.52 -10.38 0.48
CA SER A 110 -15.50 -10.65 1.54
C SER A 110 -16.41 -9.45 1.73
#